data_AF-M7YLC3-F1
#
_entry.id   AF-M7YLC3-F1
#
_cell.length_a   1.000
_cell.length_b   1.000
_cell.length_c   1.000
_cell.angle_alpha   90.00
_cell.angle_beta   90.00
_cell.angle_gamma   90.00
#
_symmetry.space_group_name_H-M   'P 1'
#
loop_
_entity.id
_entity.type
_entity.pdbx_description
1 polymer ?
#
loop_
_entity_poly.entity_id
_entity_poly.type
_entity_poly.pdbx_seq_one_letter_code
_entity_poly.pdbx_strand_id
1 'polypeptide(L)'
;MAFFNGGGRAPGEILTRFQSAERPMPVDHTFFEFGSVRYHVQASASDPENVYLSISTPSLSHEASPSTGLPEFTLQEARKMYHKFAEIVEPSKEGYALTLKLNFSGLTRPKDRAKAVRQVSLLQSVVLGSQLKHLLGSLGSSGATKLVYNHRDPFFVSRTPGKIKAIFPMRFRDDTDIAVATSFFQELQDAGNSYAKAPKCSWSAIPPPELRGESVQHLTTNGGFVSFDIFERHVKRKRAAKTAWILLNFQAYVKYHIKCTRNYIQSRMRKRQESLAEVIQNARLRGGDDKKKSQVRKKSKRRLFSLGKAKKLQKGFRAVIDGIKRLRLRIRVKALDRFRRCFVVPKLATKKHNYLRLGA
;
A
#
# COMPACT_ATOMS: atom_id res chain seq x y z
N MET A 1 7.34 4.34 -2.28
CA MET A 1 6.08 5.14 -2.21
C MET A 1 5.33 4.72 -0.94
N ALA A 2 4.80 5.65 -0.14
CA ALA A 2 4.17 5.32 1.15
C ALA A 2 2.67 4.99 1.04
N PHE A 3 1.94 5.63 0.12
CA PHE A 3 0.51 5.40 -0.14
C PHE A 3 0.27 5.19 -1.64
N PHE A 4 -0.73 4.39 -2.00
CA PHE A 4 -1.16 4.26 -3.38
C PHE A 4 -1.96 5.49 -3.82
N ASN A 5 -1.68 5.95 -5.03
CA ASN A 5 -2.44 7.03 -5.62
C ASN A 5 -3.85 6.55 -5.98
N GLY A 6 -4.85 7.42 -5.85
CA GLY A 6 -6.26 7.10 -6.16
C GLY A 6 -6.55 6.96 -7.65
N GLY A 7 -5.65 7.45 -8.52
CA GLY A 7 -5.77 7.35 -9.96
C GLY A 7 -4.78 6.37 -10.56
N GLY A 8 -5.26 5.58 -11.52
CA GLY A 8 -4.46 4.72 -12.38
C GLY A 8 -3.44 5.55 -13.14
N ARG A 9 -2.15 5.21 -13.01
CA ARG A 9 -1.08 5.94 -13.70
C ARG A 9 -1.12 5.67 -15.20
N ALA A 10 -1.33 4.41 -15.59
CA ALA A 10 -1.26 3.99 -16.99
C ALA A 10 -2.31 4.66 -17.88
N PRO A 11 -3.63 4.70 -17.53
CA PRO A 11 -4.61 5.41 -18.35
C PRO A 11 -4.28 6.90 -18.50
N GLY A 12 -3.83 7.54 -17.40
CA GLY A 12 -3.48 8.96 -17.41
C GLY A 12 -2.26 9.27 -18.29
N GLU A 13 -1.23 8.43 -18.23
CA GLU A 13 0.02 8.63 -18.97
C GLU A 13 -0.16 8.35 -20.47
N ILE A 14 -0.91 7.30 -20.82
CA ILE A 14 -1.25 6.98 -22.22
C ILE A 14 -2.05 8.13 -22.85
N LEU A 15 -3.08 8.62 -22.16
CA LEU A 15 -3.90 9.72 -22.67
C LEU A 15 -3.13 11.04 -22.74
N THR A 16 -2.22 11.30 -21.79
CA THR A 16 -1.35 12.48 -21.86
C THR A 16 -0.46 12.42 -23.08
N ARG A 17 0.16 11.26 -23.36
CA ARG A 17 1.00 11.06 -24.54
C ARG A 17 0.22 11.23 -25.84
N PHE A 18 -1.00 10.68 -25.89
CA PHE A 18 -1.89 10.83 -27.03
C PHE A 18 -2.23 12.31 -27.30
N GLN A 19 -2.58 13.07 -26.26
CA GLN A 19 -2.90 14.50 -26.40
C GLN A 19 -1.69 15.38 -26.76
N SER A 20 -0.47 14.94 -26.46
CA SER A 20 0.77 15.65 -26.80
C SER A 20 1.35 15.27 -28.16
N ALA A 21 0.80 14.26 -28.84
CA ALA A 21 1.34 13.80 -30.11
C ALA A 21 1.03 14.79 -31.24
N GLU A 22 2.04 15.15 -32.02
CA GLU A 22 1.89 16.07 -33.17
C GLU A 22 1.10 15.44 -34.33
N ARG A 23 1.13 14.10 -34.43
CA ARG A 23 0.39 13.33 -35.44
C ARG A 23 -0.49 12.29 -34.76
N PRO A 24 -1.69 12.03 -35.30
CA PRO A 24 -2.52 10.93 -34.81
C PRO A 24 -1.76 9.62 -34.91
N MET A 25 -1.59 8.95 -33.76
CA MET A 25 -0.98 7.64 -33.69
C MET A 25 -2.05 6.61 -33.37
N PRO A 26 -2.15 5.50 -34.13
CA PRO A 26 -3.01 4.41 -33.74
C PRO A 26 -2.51 3.81 -32.42
N VAL A 27 -3.42 3.57 -31.50
CA VAL A 27 -3.12 2.96 -30.20
C VAL A 27 -4.03 1.75 -30.05
N ASP A 28 -3.47 0.61 -29.69
CA ASP A 28 -4.23 -0.57 -29.31
C ASP A 28 -3.46 -1.31 -28.21
N HIS A 29 -3.82 -1.03 -26.96
CA HIS A 29 -3.09 -1.54 -25.81
C HIS A 29 -4.03 -2.00 -24.71
N THR A 30 -3.75 -3.21 -24.23
CA THR A 30 -4.36 -3.77 -23.02
C THR A 30 -3.34 -3.75 -21.89
N PHE A 31 -3.76 -3.31 -20.70
CA PHE A 31 -2.94 -3.31 -19.51
C PHE A 31 -3.78 -3.63 -18.27
N PHE A 32 -3.08 -4.02 -17.19
CA PHE A 32 -3.69 -4.50 -15.96
C PHE A 32 -3.33 -3.58 -14.79
N GLU A 33 -4.30 -3.32 -13.93
CA GLU A 33 -4.10 -2.64 -12.66
C GLU A 33 -4.48 -3.57 -11.48
N PHE A 34 -4.15 -3.13 -10.27
CA PHE A 34 -4.46 -3.89 -9.07
C PHE A 34 -5.97 -4.15 -8.93
N GLY A 35 -6.35 -5.29 -8.36
CA GLY A 35 -7.76 -5.68 -8.19
C GLY A 35 -8.37 -6.39 -9.39
N SER A 36 -7.57 -7.14 -10.14
CA SER A 36 -7.99 -7.83 -11.36
C SER A 36 -8.67 -6.91 -12.38
N VAL A 37 -8.24 -5.64 -12.42
CA VAL A 37 -8.79 -4.65 -13.35
C VAL A 37 -8.00 -4.70 -14.65
N ARG A 38 -8.72 -4.79 -15.75
CA ARG A 38 -8.18 -4.79 -17.10
C ARG A 38 -8.69 -3.57 -17.85
N TYR A 39 -7.78 -2.82 -18.44
CA TYR A 39 -8.09 -1.71 -19.32
C TYR A 39 -7.71 -2.03 -20.75
N HIS A 40 -8.43 -1.45 -21.69
CA HIS A 40 -8.08 -1.44 -23.10
C HIS A 40 -8.26 -0.04 -23.66
N VAL A 41 -7.21 0.48 -24.24
CA VAL A 41 -7.21 1.79 -24.91
C VAL A 41 -7.05 1.53 -26.39
N GLN A 42 -8.01 2.03 -27.17
CA GLN A 42 -7.98 1.96 -28.63
C GLN A 42 -8.21 3.34 -29.25
N ALA A 43 -7.36 3.73 -30.19
CA ALA A 43 -7.50 4.92 -31.02
C ALA A 43 -7.12 4.55 -32.46
N SER A 44 -7.87 5.05 -33.43
CA SER A 44 -7.62 4.81 -34.86
C SER A 44 -7.04 6.04 -35.52
N ALA A 45 -6.17 5.87 -36.52
CA ALA A 45 -5.71 6.97 -37.36
C ALA A 45 -6.85 7.57 -38.23
N SER A 46 -7.88 6.76 -38.54
CA SER A 46 -9.06 7.19 -39.29
C SER A 46 -10.03 8.05 -38.49
N ASP A 47 -9.96 7.99 -37.16
CA ASP A 47 -10.80 8.76 -36.24
C ASP A 47 -9.93 9.33 -35.09
N PRO A 48 -9.13 10.37 -35.39
CA PRO A 48 -8.11 10.87 -34.47
C PRO A 48 -8.69 11.60 -33.24
N GLU A 49 -9.95 12.04 -33.33
CA GLU A 49 -10.61 12.81 -32.25
C GLU A 49 -11.17 11.92 -31.15
N ASN A 50 -11.40 10.64 -31.43
CA ASN A 50 -12.04 9.72 -30.50
C ASN A 50 -11.06 8.65 -30.01
N VAL A 51 -11.01 8.49 -28.68
CA VAL A 51 -10.26 7.43 -28.01
C VAL A 51 -11.23 6.56 -27.23
N TYR A 52 -11.20 5.26 -27.46
CA TYR A 52 -12.02 4.29 -26.75
C TYR A 52 -11.25 3.75 -25.55
N LEU A 53 -11.76 3.99 -24.35
CA LEU A 53 -11.25 3.42 -23.11
C LEU A 53 -12.28 2.41 -22.57
N SER A 54 -11.90 1.13 -22.56
CA SER A 54 -12.71 0.07 -22.00
C SER A 54 -12.12 -0.40 -20.68
N ILE A 55 -12.99 -0.67 -19.70
CA ILE A 55 -12.61 -1.19 -18.39
C ILE A 55 -13.40 -2.45 -18.07
N SER A 56 -12.70 -3.46 -17.60
CA SER A 56 -13.25 -4.68 -17.03
C SER A 56 -12.83 -4.73 -15.57
N THR A 57 -13.82 -4.74 -14.67
CA THR A 57 -13.62 -4.81 -13.23
C THR A 57 -14.49 -5.93 -12.67
N PRO A 58 -14.01 -6.69 -11.66
CA PRO A 58 -14.87 -7.59 -10.91
C PRO A 58 -16.04 -6.82 -10.29
N SER A 59 -17.23 -7.41 -10.27
CA SER A 59 -18.32 -6.90 -9.45
C SER A 59 -17.95 -7.01 -7.98
N LEU A 60 -18.25 -5.98 -7.19
CA LEU A 60 -18.05 -6.06 -5.75
C LEU A 60 -18.99 -7.06 -5.07
N SER A 61 -20.09 -7.47 -5.69
CA SER A 61 -20.97 -8.51 -5.16
C SER A 61 -20.56 -9.90 -5.67
N HIS A 62 -20.51 -10.88 -4.76
CA HIS A 62 -20.19 -12.28 -5.09
C HIS A 62 -21.25 -12.96 -5.97
N GLU A 63 -22.50 -12.53 -5.90
CA GLU A 63 -23.64 -13.12 -6.63
C GLU A 63 -23.86 -12.49 -8.01
N ALA A 64 -23.09 -11.48 -8.39
CA ALA A 64 -23.22 -10.90 -9.73
C ALA A 64 -22.68 -11.87 -10.77
N SER A 65 -23.55 -12.30 -11.68
CA SER A 65 -23.14 -13.03 -12.88
C SER A 65 -22.12 -12.19 -13.65
N PRO A 66 -21.01 -12.80 -14.15
CA PRO A 66 -20.02 -12.09 -14.97
C PRO A 66 -20.58 -11.53 -16.29
N SER A 67 -21.80 -11.92 -16.67
CA SER A 67 -22.49 -11.50 -17.89
C SER A 67 -23.30 -10.21 -17.76
N THR A 68 -23.52 -9.70 -16.55
CA THR A 68 -24.33 -8.49 -16.35
C THR A 68 -23.41 -7.27 -16.40
N GLY A 69 -23.71 -6.32 -17.30
CA GLY A 69 -23.00 -5.04 -17.37
C GLY A 69 -23.00 -4.28 -16.04
N LEU A 70 -22.28 -3.15 -15.97
CA LEU A 70 -22.25 -2.36 -14.74
C LEU A 70 -23.68 -1.94 -14.31
N PRO A 71 -23.99 -1.92 -13.00
CA PRO A 71 -25.29 -1.48 -12.52
C PRO A 71 -25.62 -0.05 -12.97
N GLU A 72 -26.90 0.23 -13.25
CA GLU A 72 -27.36 1.52 -13.78
C GLU A 72 -26.92 2.72 -12.92
N PHE A 73 -26.94 2.59 -11.58
CA PHE A 73 -26.48 3.65 -10.68
C PHE A 73 -24.98 4.00 -10.88
N THR A 74 -24.17 3.02 -11.31
CA THR A 74 -22.74 3.23 -11.62
C THR A 74 -22.58 3.91 -12.96
N LEU A 75 -23.38 3.51 -13.96
CA LEU A 75 -23.42 4.18 -15.25
C LEU A 75 -23.84 5.64 -15.10
N GLN A 76 -24.85 5.94 -14.27
CA GLN A 76 -25.26 7.31 -13.97
C GLN A 76 -24.15 8.15 -13.30
N GLU A 77 -23.43 7.60 -12.31
CA GLU A 77 -22.29 8.31 -11.71
C GLU A 77 -21.17 8.55 -12.74
N ALA A 78 -20.90 7.59 -13.63
CA ALA A 78 -19.94 7.74 -14.73
C ALA A 78 -20.40 8.81 -15.75
N ARG A 79 -21.64 8.76 -16.24
CA ARG A 79 -22.23 9.77 -17.13
C ARG A 79 -22.08 11.17 -16.50
N LYS A 80 -22.46 11.33 -15.24
CA LYS A 80 -22.31 12.60 -14.51
C LYS A 80 -20.86 13.07 -14.43
N MET A 81 -19.91 12.18 -14.16
CA MET A 81 -18.50 12.52 -13.99
C MET A 81 -17.82 12.91 -15.32
N TYR A 82 -18.20 12.26 -16.42
CA TYR A 82 -17.47 12.30 -17.69
C TYR A 82 -18.20 12.99 -18.85
N HIS A 83 -19.48 13.39 -18.70
CA HIS A 83 -20.33 13.99 -19.75
C HIS A 83 -19.71 15.11 -20.61
N LYS A 84 -18.69 15.81 -20.11
CA LYS A 84 -18.06 16.94 -20.82
C LYS A 84 -17.16 16.54 -21.98
N PHE A 85 -16.64 15.32 -21.96
CA PHE A 85 -15.62 14.85 -22.91
C PHE A 85 -15.70 13.34 -23.15
N ALA A 86 -16.76 12.67 -22.68
CA ALA A 86 -16.93 11.24 -22.87
C ALA A 86 -18.39 10.86 -23.02
N GLU A 87 -18.62 9.89 -23.90
CA GLU A 87 -19.89 9.20 -24.09
C GLU A 87 -19.74 7.74 -23.70
N ILE A 88 -20.76 7.16 -23.07
CA ILE A 88 -20.78 5.72 -22.79
C ILE A 88 -21.25 5.00 -24.07
N VAL A 89 -20.49 4.01 -24.52
CA VAL A 89 -20.83 3.19 -25.68
C VAL A 89 -21.68 2.01 -25.22
N GLU A 90 -22.85 1.82 -25.83
CA GLU A 90 -23.77 0.72 -25.55
C GLU A 90 -24.06 -0.07 -26.85
N PRO A 91 -23.89 -1.41 -26.87
CA PRO A 91 -23.29 -2.24 -25.82
C PRO A 91 -21.79 -1.94 -25.61
N SER A 92 -21.27 -2.26 -24.43
CA SER A 92 -19.83 -2.18 -24.17
C SER A 92 -19.07 -3.16 -25.08
N LYS A 93 -17.78 -2.88 -25.33
CA LYS A 93 -16.92 -3.81 -26.07
C LYS A 93 -16.89 -5.18 -25.41
N GLU A 94 -16.80 -6.21 -26.23
CA GLU A 94 -16.80 -7.60 -25.79
C GLU A 94 -15.73 -7.86 -24.70
N GLY A 95 -16.15 -8.50 -23.60
CA GLY A 95 -15.29 -8.77 -22.45
C GLY A 95 -15.01 -7.57 -21.52
N TYR A 96 -15.62 -6.40 -21.76
CA TYR A 96 -15.50 -5.23 -20.90
C TYR A 96 -16.86 -4.83 -20.30
N ALA A 97 -16.81 -4.35 -19.06
CA ALA A 97 -17.99 -3.96 -18.31
C ALA A 97 -18.47 -2.53 -18.66
N LEU A 98 -17.55 -1.69 -19.14
CA LEU A 98 -17.82 -0.31 -19.56
C LEU A 98 -16.87 0.11 -20.66
N THR A 99 -17.38 0.84 -21.65
CA THR A 99 -16.59 1.47 -22.71
C THR A 99 -16.94 2.95 -22.79
N LEU A 100 -15.92 3.81 -22.68
CA LEU A 100 -16.03 5.25 -22.83
C LEU A 100 -15.43 5.66 -24.17
N LYS A 101 -16.21 6.35 -25.00
CA LYS A 101 -15.72 7.09 -26.17
C LYS A 101 -15.31 8.48 -25.69
N LEU A 102 -14.01 8.73 -25.61
CA LEU A 102 -13.43 9.98 -25.14
C LEU A 102 -13.21 10.91 -26.33
N ASN A 103 -13.72 12.13 -26.24
CA ASN A 103 -13.48 13.20 -27.21
C ASN A 103 -13.06 14.47 -26.48
N PHE A 104 -11.86 14.96 -26.75
CA PHE A 104 -11.29 16.12 -26.06
C PHE A 104 -11.32 17.41 -26.91
N SER A 105 -11.89 17.37 -28.12
CA SER A 105 -11.93 18.51 -29.05
C SER A 105 -12.60 19.75 -28.45
N GLY A 106 -13.70 19.55 -27.73
CA GLY A 106 -14.43 20.61 -27.03
C GLY A 106 -13.69 21.24 -25.84
N LEU A 107 -12.55 20.68 -25.41
CA LEU A 107 -11.72 21.22 -24.34
C LEU A 107 -10.58 22.06 -24.93
N THR A 108 -10.80 23.36 -25.10
CA THR A 108 -9.83 24.26 -25.75
C THR A 108 -8.64 24.64 -24.85
N ARG A 109 -8.81 24.63 -23.53
CA ARG A 109 -7.73 25.01 -22.60
C ARG A 109 -6.90 23.80 -22.19
N PRO A 110 -5.55 23.87 -22.21
CA PRO A 110 -4.68 22.78 -21.75
C PRO A 110 -4.96 22.33 -20.31
N LYS A 111 -5.34 23.27 -19.42
CA LYS A 111 -5.72 22.97 -18.04
C LYS A 111 -6.96 22.09 -17.95
N ASP A 112 -7.94 22.28 -18.85
CA ASP A 112 -9.17 21.50 -18.86
C ASP A 112 -8.93 20.10 -19.42
N ARG A 113 -8.08 19.98 -20.45
CA ARG A 113 -7.59 18.68 -20.95
C ARG A 113 -6.87 17.88 -19.86
N ALA A 114 -5.92 18.51 -19.16
CA ALA A 114 -5.20 17.86 -18.06
C ALA A 114 -6.14 17.44 -16.90
N LYS A 115 -7.18 18.22 -16.63
CA LYS A 115 -8.21 17.88 -15.65
C LYS A 115 -9.06 16.69 -16.11
N ALA A 116 -9.42 16.62 -17.40
CA ALA A 116 -10.14 15.50 -17.98
C ALA A 116 -9.32 14.22 -17.92
N VAL A 117 -8.04 14.26 -18.30
CA VAL A 117 -7.12 13.11 -18.17
C VAL A 117 -7.02 12.63 -16.71
N ARG A 118 -6.92 13.56 -15.75
CA ARG A 118 -6.97 13.20 -14.32
C ARG A 118 -8.29 12.57 -13.92
N GLN A 119 -9.42 13.04 -14.43
CA GLN A 119 -10.72 12.42 -14.16
C GLN A 119 -10.78 11.00 -14.73
N VAL A 120 -10.26 10.78 -15.95
CA VAL A 120 -10.19 9.44 -16.56
C VAL A 120 -9.30 8.50 -15.74
N SER A 121 -8.18 8.99 -15.19
CA SER A 121 -7.34 8.18 -14.30
C SER A 121 -8.07 7.67 -13.06
N LEU A 122 -9.18 8.30 -12.66
CA LEU A 122 -9.98 7.90 -11.50
C LEU A 122 -11.09 6.89 -11.86
N LEU A 123 -11.19 6.42 -13.10
CA LEU A 123 -12.29 5.58 -13.59
C LEU A 123 -12.58 4.37 -12.69
N GLN A 124 -11.56 3.57 -12.38
CA GLN A 124 -11.71 2.44 -11.44
C GLN A 124 -12.25 2.89 -10.08
N SER A 125 -11.72 3.98 -9.52
CA SER A 125 -12.16 4.48 -8.21
C SER A 125 -13.62 4.95 -8.22
N VAL A 126 -14.10 5.48 -9.35
CA VAL A 126 -15.49 5.88 -9.54
C VAL A 126 -16.38 4.64 -9.63
N VAL A 127 -16.04 3.68 -10.50
CA VAL A 127 -16.81 2.44 -10.70
C VAL A 127 -16.92 1.60 -9.43
N LEU A 128 -15.83 1.44 -8.69
CA LEU A 128 -15.85 0.64 -7.45
C LEU A 128 -16.40 1.45 -6.27
N GLY A 129 -16.17 2.76 -6.26
CA GLY A 129 -16.67 3.66 -5.24
C GLY A 129 -18.20 3.76 -5.25
N SER A 130 -18.81 3.82 -6.44
CA SER A 130 -20.26 3.82 -6.63
C SER A 130 -20.88 2.52 -6.11
N GLN A 131 -20.33 1.37 -6.51
CA GLN A 131 -20.78 0.06 -6.09
C GLN A 131 -20.67 -0.13 -4.58
N LEU A 132 -19.52 0.23 -3.99
CA LEU A 132 -19.36 0.12 -2.55
C LEU A 132 -20.35 1.03 -1.82
N LYS A 133 -20.53 2.28 -2.27
CA LYS A 133 -21.49 3.22 -1.67
C LYS A 133 -22.92 2.68 -1.73
N HIS A 134 -23.32 2.09 -2.85
CA HIS A 134 -24.63 1.46 -2.98
C HIS A 134 -24.78 0.29 -2.01
N LEU A 135 -23.81 -0.63 -1.98
CA LEU A 135 -23.81 -1.79 -1.07
C LEU A 135 -23.84 -1.39 0.40
N LEU A 136 -23.09 -0.34 0.78
CA LEU A 136 -23.12 0.19 2.15
C LEU A 136 -24.47 0.83 2.50
N GLY A 137 -25.15 1.42 1.52
CA GLY A 137 -26.49 1.99 1.68
C GLY A 137 -27.58 0.93 1.81
N SER A 138 -27.49 -0.15 1.02
CA SER A 138 -28.46 -1.24 0.97
C SER A 138 -28.27 -2.31 2.03
N LEU A 139 -27.18 -2.28 2.80
CA LEU A 139 -26.88 -3.29 3.79
C LEU A 139 -27.91 -3.28 4.93
N GLY A 140 -28.59 -4.41 5.14
CA GLY A 140 -29.56 -4.62 6.21
C GLY A 140 -28.93 -4.57 7.62
N SER A 141 -29.76 -4.72 8.66
CA SER A 141 -29.31 -4.65 10.06
C SER A 141 -28.52 -5.86 10.55
N SER A 142 -28.51 -6.97 9.79
CA SER A 142 -27.89 -8.24 10.16
C SER A 142 -27.15 -8.88 8.99
N GLY A 143 -26.02 -9.52 9.27
CA GLY A 143 -25.21 -10.29 8.32
C GLY A 143 -23.97 -9.56 7.77
N ALA A 144 -22.96 -10.34 7.41
CA ALA A 144 -21.81 -9.87 6.64
C ALA A 144 -22.05 -10.10 5.15
N THR A 145 -21.78 -9.09 4.32
CA THR A 145 -21.77 -9.22 2.87
C THR A 145 -20.33 -9.39 2.39
N LYS A 146 -20.09 -10.47 1.65
CA LYS A 146 -18.81 -10.74 1.01
C LYS A 146 -18.60 -9.82 -0.19
N LEU A 147 -17.51 -9.06 -0.17
CA LEU A 147 -17.08 -8.21 -1.27
C LEU A 147 -15.89 -8.80 -2.02
N VAL A 148 -16.05 -8.97 -3.33
CA VAL A 148 -15.04 -9.59 -4.20
C VAL A 148 -14.40 -8.54 -5.10
N TYR A 149 -13.40 -7.83 -4.59
CA TYR A 149 -12.56 -6.96 -5.42
C TYR A 149 -11.38 -7.70 -6.05
N ASN A 150 -10.85 -8.70 -5.34
CA ASN A 150 -9.85 -9.63 -5.85
C ASN A 150 -10.34 -11.04 -5.54
N HIS A 151 -10.43 -11.89 -6.56
CA HIS A 151 -10.97 -13.24 -6.41
C HIS A 151 -10.19 -14.09 -5.38
N ARG A 152 -8.90 -13.83 -5.21
CA ARG A 152 -8.07 -14.53 -4.21
C ARG A 152 -8.16 -13.95 -2.80
N ASP A 153 -8.50 -12.67 -2.70
CA ASP A 153 -8.48 -11.91 -1.45
C ASP A 153 -9.80 -11.12 -1.34
N PRO A 154 -10.94 -11.79 -1.06
CA PRO A 154 -12.16 -11.08 -0.73
C PRO A 154 -12.03 -10.40 0.62
N PHE A 155 -12.86 -9.40 0.86
CA PHE A 155 -13.07 -8.81 2.19
C PHE A 155 -14.56 -8.69 2.47
N PHE A 156 -14.93 -8.63 3.74
CA PHE A 156 -16.32 -8.65 4.16
C PHE A 156 -16.72 -7.29 4.73
N VAL A 157 -17.99 -6.97 4.58
CA VAL A 157 -18.58 -5.79 5.20
C VAL A 157 -19.82 -6.20 5.96
N SER A 158 -19.85 -5.92 7.25
CA SER A 158 -21.00 -6.16 8.11
C SER A 158 -21.53 -4.83 8.64
N ARG A 159 -22.85 -4.67 8.68
CA ARG A 159 -23.48 -3.53 9.36
C ARG A 159 -23.74 -3.88 10.81
N THR A 160 -23.48 -2.93 11.68
CA THR A 160 -23.81 -2.98 13.10
C THR A 160 -24.48 -1.65 13.45
N PRO A 161 -25.37 -1.56 14.46
CA PRO A 161 -25.94 -0.28 14.85
C PRO A 161 -24.85 0.79 15.08
N GLY A 162 -24.96 1.91 14.34
CA GLY A 162 -24.04 3.05 14.41
C GLY A 162 -22.68 2.91 13.70
N LYS A 163 -22.33 1.74 13.13
CA LYS A 163 -21.05 1.55 12.43
C LYS A 163 -21.09 0.45 11.36
N ILE A 164 -20.21 0.58 10.38
CA ILE A 164 -19.93 -0.46 9.39
C ILE A 164 -18.59 -1.09 9.75
N LYS A 165 -18.53 -2.41 9.84
CA LYS A 165 -17.29 -3.15 10.07
C LYS A 165 -16.79 -3.72 8.75
N ALA A 166 -15.61 -3.31 8.32
CA ALA A 166 -14.91 -3.90 7.17
C ALA A 166 -13.88 -4.90 7.69
N ILE A 167 -13.97 -6.16 7.27
CA ILE A 167 -13.16 -7.29 7.77
C ILE A 167 -12.33 -7.85 6.63
N PHE A 168 -11.02 -7.89 6.81
CA PHE A 168 -10.03 -8.30 5.83
C PHE A 168 -9.35 -9.60 6.30
N PRO A 169 -9.70 -10.75 5.72
CA PRO A 169 -8.93 -11.98 5.85
C PRO A 169 -7.55 -11.78 5.21
N MET A 170 -6.48 -12.00 5.96
CA MET A 170 -5.10 -11.77 5.50
C MET A 170 -4.39 -13.09 5.22
N ARG A 171 -3.94 -13.25 3.96
CA ARG A 171 -3.22 -14.44 3.50
C ARG A 171 -1.84 -14.09 2.95
N PHE A 172 -0.83 -14.78 3.43
CA PHE A 172 0.56 -14.66 2.98
C PHE A 172 1.07 -16.02 2.50
N ARG A 173 2.03 -16.03 1.56
CA ARG A 173 2.59 -17.29 1.05
C ARG A 173 3.80 -17.75 1.88
N ASP A 174 4.61 -16.80 2.35
CA ASP A 174 5.87 -17.09 3.02
C ASP A 174 5.74 -16.91 4.54
N ASP A 175 6.27 -17.83 5.32
CA ASP A 175 6.24 -17.77 6.79
C ASP A 175 6.96 -16.52 7.34
N THR A 176 8.01 -16.06 6.64
CA THR A 176 8.69 -14.81 6.98
C THR A 176 7.78 -13.60 6.85
N ASP A 177 6.92 -13.59 5.82
CA ASP A 177 5.98 -12.51 5.59
C ASP A 177 4.87 -12.52 6.65
N ILE A 178 4.47 -13.71 7.12
CA ILE A 178 3.53 -13.86 8.25
C ILE A 178 4.11 -13.21 9.50
N ALA A 179 5.35 -13.53 9.88
CA ALA A 179 5.98 -12.97 11.07
C ALA A 179 6.06 -11.43 11.03
N VAL A 180 6.45 -10.87 9.88
CA VAL A 180 6.48 -9.40 9.69
C VAL A 180 5.07 -8.81 9.71
N ALA A 181 4.09 -9.50 9.13
CA ALA A 181 2.70 -9.06 9.09
C ALA A 181 2.05 -9.05 10.48
N THR A 182 2.30 -10.06 11.31
CA THR A 182 1.81 -10.09 12.69
C THR A 182 2.27 -8.87 13.48
N SER A 183 3.57 -8.53 13.43
CA SER A 183 4.08 -7.31 14.06
C SER A 183 3.47 -6.04 13.47
N PHE A 184 3.28 -6.00 12.14
CA PHE A 184 2.63 -4.87 11.47
C PHE A 184 1.19 -4.65 11.96
N PHE A 185 0.41 -5.72 12.13
CA PHE A 185 -0.99 -5.62 12.57
C PHE A 185 -1.13 -5.22 14.03
N GLN A 186 -0.24 -5.71 14.90
CA GLN A 186 -0.19 -5.27 16.30
C GLN A 186 0.05 -3.75 16.39
N GLU A 187 1.06 -3.25 15.67
CA GLU A 187 1.35 -1.81 15.61
C GLU A 187 0.20 -1.01 14.97
N LEU A 188 -0.46 -1.56 13.94
CA LEU A 188 -1.61 -0.93 13.30
C LEU A 188 -2.81 -0.82 14.26
N GLN A 189 -3.07 -1.84 15.06
CA GLN A 189 -4.10 -1.83 16.09
C GLN A 189 -3.79 -0.75 17.14
N ASP A 190 -2.57 -0.70 17.66
CA ASP A 190 -2.16 0.27 18.67
C ASP A 190 -2.22 1.71 18.13
N ALA A 191 -1.70 1.94 16.93
CA ALA A 191 -1.72 3.24 16.27
C ALA A 191 -3.16 3.66 15.92
N GLY A 192 -3.95 2.78 15.32
CA GLY A 192 -5.33 3.04 14.94
C GLY A 192 -6.19 3.43 16.14
N ASN A 193 -5.94 2.82 17.30
CA ASN A 193 -6.66 3.14 18.52
C ASN A 193 -6.19 4.43 19.19
N SER A 194 -4.95 4.87 18.94
CA SER A 194 -4.38 6.13 19.44
C SER A 194 -4.96 7.39 18.77
N TYR A 195 -5.42 7.30 17.51
CA TYR A 195 -5.96 8.44 16.78
C TYR A 195 -7.49 8.53 16.89
N ALA A 196 -8.02 9.47 17.69
CA ALA A 196 -9.46 9.62 17.92
C ALA A 196 -10.31 9.79 16.64
N LYS A 197 -9.74 10.42 15.60
CA LYS A 197 -10.45 10.70 14.33
C LYS A 197 -10.34 9.57 13.29
N ALA A 198 -9.52 8.55 13.53
CA ALA A 198 -9.33 7.44 12.62
C ALA A 198 -10.41 6.35 12.82
N PRO A 199 -10.62 5.47 11.81
CA PRO A 199 -11.28 4.19 12.03
C PRO A 199 -10.59 3.39 13.11
N LYS A 200 -11.36 2.84 14.05
CA LYS A 200 -10.82 1.91 15.06
C LYS A 200 -10.42 0.64 14.34
N CYS A 201 -9.26 0.11 14.70
CA CYS A 201 -8.68 -1.07 14.07
C CYS A 201 -8.53 -2.17 15.12
N SER A 202 -8.84 -3.41 14.73
CA SER A 202 -8.53 -4.59 15.52
C SER A 202 -7.94 -5.68 14.63
N TRP A 203 -7.14 -6.55 15.25
CA TRP A 203 -6.62 -7.74 14.62
C TRP A 203 -6.91 -8.96 15.50
N SER A 204 -7.30 -10.06 14.87
CA SER A 204 -7.59 -11.34 15.54
C SER A 204 -7.02 -12.48 14.70
N ALA A 205 -6.42 -13.47 15.35
CA ALA A 205 -6.02 -14.71 14.68
C ALA A 205 -7.24 -15.59 14.29
N ILE A 206 -8.35 -15.43 15.02
CA ILE A 206 -9.58 -16.22 14.87
C ILE A 206 -10.63 -15.40 14.10
N PRO A 207 -11.46 -16.04 13.24
CA PRO A 207 -12.55 -15.37 12.55
C PRO A 207 -13.47 -14.57 13.51
N PRO A 208 -13.74 -13.28 13.23
CA PRO A 208 -14.70 -12.49 14.00
C PRO A 208 -16.11 -13.10 13.95
N PRO A 209 -16.94 -12.87 15.00
CA PRO A 209 -18.29 -13.45 15.08
C PRO A 209 -19.22 -13.01 13.94
N GLU A 210 -18.94 -11.86 13.30
CA GLU A 210 -19.68 -11.38 12.13
C GLU A 210 -19.55 -12.30 10.92
N LEU A 211 -18.50 -13.12 10.86
CA LEU A 211 -18.26 -14.06 9.76
C LEU A 211 -18.79 -15.48 10.05
N ARG A 212 -19.59 -15.66 11.10
CA ARG A 212 -20.22 -16.97 11.39
C ARG A 212 -21.17 -17.35 10.24
N GLY A 213 -21.06 -18.60 9.77
CA GLY A 213 -21.86 -19.12 8.66
C GLY A 213 -21.23 -18.95 7.28
N GLU A 214 -20.12 -18.21 7.17
CA GLU A 214 -19.37 -18.11 5.91
C GLU A 214 -18.60 -19.39 5.59
N SER A 215 -18.33 -19.61 4.30
CA SER A 215 -17.57 -20.78 3.82
C SER A 215 -16.19 -20.87 4.47
N VAL A 216 -15.82 -22.08 4.90
CA VAL A 216 -14.53 -22.37 5.55
C VAL A 216 -13.35 -21.86 4.72
N GLN A 217 -13.40 -21.96 3.40
CA GLN A 217 -12.33 -21.50 2.51
C GLN A 217 -12.02 -20.00 2.69
N HIS A 218 -13.04 -19.19 2.96
CA HIS A 218 -12.87 -17.76 3.20
C HIS A 218 -12.40 -17.42 4.62
N LEU A 219 -12.60 -18.34 5.56
CA LEU A 219 -12.19 -18.21 6.96
C LEU A 219 -10.79 -18.78 7.23
N THR A 220 -10.29 -19.68 6.37
CA THR A 220 -8.92 -20.18 6.48
C THR A 220 -7.93 -19.09 6.08
N THR A 221 -7.25 -18.52 7.08
CA THR A 221 -6.21 -17.50 6.92
C THR A 221 -5.01 -17.82 7.80
N ASN A 222 -3.81 -17.42 7.37
CA ASN A 222 -2.59 -17.55 8.16
C ASN A 222 -2.09 -16.22 8.74
N GLY A 223 -2.53 -15.08 8.21
CA GLY A 223 -2.24 -13.74 8.73
C GLY A 223 -3.31 -13.19 9.68
N GLY A 224 -4.38 -13.95 9.94
CA GLY A 224 -5.53 -13.53 10.74
C GLY A 224 -6.47 -12.57 10.01
N PHE A 225 -7.29 -11.87 10.79
CA PHE A 225 -8.34 -10.98 10.35
C PHE A 225 -8.08 -9.57 10.87
N VAL A 226 -8.01 -8.61 9.96
CA VAL A 226 -7.95 -7.19 10.32
C VAL A 226 -9.34 -6.60 10.14
N SER A 227 -9.85 -5.88 11.13
CA SER A 227 -11.15 -5.21 11.01
C SER A 227 -11.07 -3.71 11.29
N PHE A 228 -11.86 -2.94 10.54
CA PHE A 228 -12.00 -1.51 10.72
C PHE A 228 -13.45 -1.13 11.02
N ASP A 229 -13.63 -0.38 12.10
CA ASP A 229 -14.92 0.23 12.44
C ASP A 229 -15.06 1.60 11.75
N ILE A 230 -15.94 1.63 10.76
CA ILE A 230 -16.24 2.79 9.93
C ILE A 230 -17.52 3.45 10.42
N PHE A 231 -17.37 4.63 11.00
CA PHE A 231 -18.49 5.46 11.45
C PHE A 231 -18.90 6.45 10.36
N GLU A 232 -20.08 7.05 10.49
CA GLU A 232 -20.61 8.06 9.56
C GLU A 232 -19.59 9.19 9.27
N ARG A 233 -18.84 9.62 10.29
CA ARG A 233 -17.80 10.66 10.16
C ARG A 233 -16.69 10.31 9.14
N HIS A 234 -16.47 9.04 8.84
CA HIS A 234 -15.46 8.56 7.88
C HIS A 234 -15.99 8.55 6.44
N VAL A 235 -17.30 8.53 6.27
CA VAL A 235 -17.96 8.49 4.94
C VAL A 235 -18.69 9.80 4.60
N LYS A 236 -18.73 10.77 5.51
CA LYS A 236 -19.38 12.07 5.27
C LYS A 236 -18.75 12.87 4.12
N ARG A 237 -19.60 13.40 3.22
CA ARG A 237 -19.23 14.30 2.09
C ARG A 237 -18.19 13.67 1.16
N LYS A 238 -17.15 14.42 0.80
CA LYS A 238 -16.05 14.03 -0.12
C LYS A 238 -15.14 12.93 0.45
N ARG A 239 -15.34 12.47 1.69
CA ARG A 239 -14.50 11.45 2.33
C ARG A 239 -14.88 10.03 1.92
N ALA A 240 -16.14 9.78 1.55
CA ALA A 240 -16.63 8.45 1.14
C ALA A 240 -15.73 7.81 0.07
N ALA A 241 -15.46 8.52 -1.03
CA ALA A 241 -14.64 8.03 -2.13
C ALA A 241 -13.22 7.66 -1.68
N LYS A 242 -12.61 8.48 -0.82
CA LYS A 242 -11.28 8.21 -0.28
C LYS A 242 -11.28 6.99 0.66
N THR A 243 -12.30 6.86 1.50
CA THR A 243 -12.47 5.71 2.39
C THR A 243 -12.66 4.44 1.59
N ALA A 244 -13.54 4.45 0.58
CA ALA A 244 -13.75 3.35 -0.36
C ALA A 244 -12.43 2.91 -1.00
N TRP A 245 -11.67 3.86 -1.55
CA TRP A 245 -10.36 3.60 -2.14
C TRP A 245 -9.39 2.92 -1.16
N ILE A 246 -9.32 3.42 0.08
CA ILE A 246 -8.44 2.84 1.11
C ILE A 246 -8.86 1.40 1.43
N LEU A 247 -10.15 1.12 1.58
CA LEU A 247 -10.65 -0.21 1.90
C LEU A 247 -10.36 -1.21 0.77
N LEU A 248 -10.71 -0.84 -0.46
CA LEU A 248 -10.49 -1.67 -1.65
C LEU A 248 -9.01 -2.02 -1.82
N ASN A 249 -8.11 -1.10 -1.48
CA ASN A 249 -6.67 -1.29 -1.65
C ASN A 249 -5.94 -1.68 -0.36
N PHE A 250 -6.64 -1.94 0.74
CA PHE A 250 -6.00 -2.19 2.03
C PHE A 250 -5.10 -3.44 2.02
N GLN A 251 -5.62 -4.56 1.51
CA GLN A 251 -4.83 -5.81 1.41
C GLN A 251 -3.59 -5.63 0.53
N ALA A 252 -3.73 -4.92 -0.59
CA ALA A 252 -2.65 -4.57 -1.49
C ALA A 252 -1.57 -3.75 -0.77
N TYR A 253 -2.02 -2.76 0.00
CA TYR A 253 -1.17 -1.86 0.76
C TYR A 253 -0.35 -2.63 1.79
N VAL A 254 -1.00 -3.52 2.55
CA VAL A 254 -0.30 -4.37 3.51
C VAL A 254 0.73 -5.24 2.80
N LYS A 255 0.32 -6.04 1.79
CA LYS A 255 1.23 -6.95 1.09
C LYS A 255 2.44 -6.23 0.49
N TYR A 256 2.24 -5.02 -0.05
CA TYR A 256 3.34 -4.17 -0.53
C TYR A 256 4.29 -3.76 0.59
N HIS A 257 3.79 -3.27 1.72
CA HIS A 257 4.63 -2.81 2.83
C HIS A 257 5.37 -3.95 3.56
N ILE A 258 4.78 -5.15 3.62
CA ILE A 258 5.48 -6.34 4.10
C ILE A 258 6.68 -6.67 3.21
N LYS A 259 6.49 -6.69 1.88
CA LYS A 259 7.59 -6.87 0.93
C LYS A 259 8.67 -5.79 1.05
N CYS A 260 8.28 -4.52 1.18
CA CYS A 260 9.24 -3.42 1.40
C CYS A 260 10.04 -3.61 2.69
N THR A 261 9.38 -4.04 3.77
CA THR A 261 10.03 -4.27 5.06
C THR A 261 11.01 -5.44 4.99
N ARG A 262 10.63 -6.53 4.33
CA ARG A 262 11.54 -7.66 4.05
C ARG A 262 12.77 -7.22 3.26
N ASN A 263 12.58 -6.46 2.17
CA ASN A 263 13.70 -5.93 1.38
C ASN A 263 14.60 -5.00 2.19
N TYR A 264 14.02 -4.19 3.08
CA TYR A 264 14.78 -3.33 3.98
C TYR A 264 15.61 -4.14 4.99
N ILE A 265 15.04 -5.17 5.61
CA ILE A 265 15.75 -6.08 6.51
C ILE A 265 16.92 -6.75 5.78
N GLN A 266 16.68 -7.28 4.58
CA GLN A 266 17.73 -7.90 3.76
C GLN A 266 18.85 -6.92 3.38
N SER A 267 18.51 -5.67 3.06
CA SER A 267 19.50 -4.61 2.80
C SER A 267 20.37 -4.34 4.04
N ARG A 268 19.78 -4.32 5.24
CA ARG A 268 20.52 -4.15 6.50
C ARG A 268 21.40 -5.37 6.80
N MET A 269 20.94 -6.58 6.48
CA MET A 269 21.74 -7.79 6.62
C MET A 269 22.96 -7.78 5.69
N ARG A 270 22.80 -7.40 4.42
CA ARG A 270 23.92 -7.25 3.46
C ARG A 270 24.96 -6.24 3.95
N LYS A 271 24.54 -5.04 4.37
CA LYS A 271 25.45 -4.04 4.95
C LYS A 271 26.21 -4.55 6.17
N ARG A 272 25.55 -5.36 7.00
CA ARG A 272 26.21 -5.96 8.17
C ARG A 272 27.21 -7.04 7.77
N GLN A 273 26.88 -7.85 6.77
CA GLN A 273 27.76 -8.87 6.21
C GLN A 273 29.01 -8.23 5.57
N GLU A 274 28.84 -7.17 4.78
CA GLU A 274 29.95 -6.39 4.18
C GLU A 274 30.89 -5.86 5.27
N SER A 275 30.34 -5.22 6.30
CA SER A 275 31.12 -4.73 7.44
C SER A 275 31.89 -5.84 8.18
N LEU A 276 31.30 -7.03 8.33
CA LEU A 276 31.99 -8.17 8.96
C LEU A 276 33.08 -8.75 8.03
N ALA A 277 32.83 -8.79 6.73
CA ALA A 277 33.80 -9.24 5.74
C ALA A 277 35.04 -8.33 5.70
N GLU A 278 34.85 -7.00 5.77
CA GLU A 278 35.94 -6.03 5.88
C GLU A 278 36.81 -6.29 7.12
N VAL A 279 36.20 -6.57 8.28
CA VAL A 279 36.94 -6.89 9.51
C VAL A 279 37.79 -8.16 9.31
N ILE A 280 37.25 -9.19 8.66
CA ILE A 280 37.97 -10.44 8.38
C ILE A 280 39.12 -10.18 7.39
N GLN A 281 38.89 -9.43 6.33
CA GLN A 281 39.93 -9.07 5.35
C GLN A 281 41.05 -8.27 6.01
N ASN A 282 40.71 -7.26 6.83
CA ASN A 282 41.69 -6.46 7.58
C ASN A 282 42.50 -7.32 8.56
N ALA A 283 41.88 -8.31 9.21
CA ALA A 283 42.59 -9.23 10.10
C ALA A 283 43.57 -10.12 9.33
N ARG A 284 43.21 -10.60 8.14
CA ARG A 284 44.09 -11.39 7.26
C ARG A 284 45.31 -10.59 6.81
N LEU A 285 45.10 -9.33 6.40
CA LEU A 285 46.19 -8.44 6.00
C LEU A 285 47.15 -8.16 7.16
N ARG A 286 46.63 -7.84 8.35
CA ARG A 286 47.46 -7.62 9.55
C ARG A 286 48.28 -8.85 9.95
N GLY A 287 47.70 -10.05 9.89
CA GLY A 287 48.42 -11.29 10.19
C GLY A 287 49.49 -11.68 9.15
N GLY A 288 49.45 -11.11 7.94
CA GLY A 288 50.48 -11.29 6.91
C GLY A 288 51.73 -10.43 7.14
N ASP A 289 51.55 -9.21 7.62
CA ASP A 289 52.67 -8.28 7.91
C ASP A 289 53.52 -8.72 9.12
N ASP A 290 52.91 -9.36 10.11
CA ASP A 290 53.63 -9.93 11.25
C ASP A 290 54.53 -11.10 10.83
N LYS A 291 54.11 -11.90 9.83
CA LYS A 291 54.95 -12.99 9.29
C LYS A 291 56.14 -12.49 8.48
N LYS A 292 56.03 -11.35 7.76
CA LYS A 292 57.16 -10.73 7.04
C LYS A 292 58.18 -10.08 7.98
N LYS A 293 57.75 -9.51 9.12
CA LYS A 293 58.67 -8.93 10.11
C LYS A 293 59.39 -9.97 10.97
N SER A 294 58.88 -11.20 11.09
CA SER A 294 59.52 -12.28 11.86
C SER A 294 60.69 -12.97 11.15
N GLN A 295 60.85 -12.85 9.82
CA GLN A 295 61.99 -13.46 9.11
C GLN A 295 63.28 -12.63 9.15
N VAL A 296 63.22 -11.33 9.45
CA VAL A 296 64.41 -10.43 9.43
C VAL A 296 65.09 -10.31 10.80
N ARG A 297 64.60 -10.97 11.86
CA ARG A 297 65.15 -10.82 13.22
C ARG A 297 65.62 -12.13 13.86
N LYS A 298 66.38 -12.95 13.12
CA LYS A 298 67.30 -13.93 13.73
C LYS A 298 68.68 -13.31 13.93
N LYS A 299 68.83 -12.48 14.96
CA LYS A 299 70.08 -12.24 15.71
C LYS A 299 69.83 -11.16 16.78
N SER A 300 69.57 -11.59 18.01
CA SER A 300 70.32 -11.18 19.20
C SER A 300 69.56 -11.47 20.50
N LYS A 301 70.27 -12.22 21.36
CA LYS A 301 70.28 -12.24 22.82
C LYS A 301 68.95 -12.23 23.59
N ARG A 302 68.73 -13.36 24.25
CA ARG A 302 68.01 -13.53 25.52
C ARG A 302 68.11 -12.28 26.41
N ARG A 303 66.97 -11.69 26.75
CA ARG A 303 66.77 -10.95 28.01
C ARG A 303 65.40 -11.30 28.58
N LEU A 304 65.42 -11.89 29.78
CA LEU A 304 64.27 -12.01 30.65
C LEU A 304 63.67 -10.62 30.91
N PHE A 305 62.35 -10.49 30.78
CA PHE A 305 61.60 -9.41 31.40
C PHE A 305 60.32 -9.94 32.02
N SER A 306 59.96 -9.31 33.14
CA SER A 306 59.21 -9.81 34.27
C SER A 306 57.71 -9.99 34.06
N LEU A 307 57.17 -10.95 34.82
CA LEU A 307 55.76 -11.10 35.17
C LEU A 307 55.26 -9.82 35.86
N GLY A 308 54.65 -8.93 35.08
CA GLY A 308 54.16 -7.66 35.62
C GLY A 308 53.17 -6.97 34.72
N LYS A 309 52.13 -7.68 34.21
CA LYS A 309 50.96 -7.04 33.56
C LYS A 309 49.74 -7.96 33.34
N ALA A 310 49.64 -9.10 34.02
CA ALA A 310 48.48 -10.01 33.87
C ALA A 310 47.17 -9.50 34.52
N LYS A 311 47.21 -8.52 35.43
CA LYS A 311 46.01 -8.03 36.13
C LYS A 311 45.20 -6.95 35.38
N LYS A 312 45.73 -6.35 34.31
CA LYS A 312 44.99 -5.32 33.52
C LYS A 312 44.12 -5.91 32.39
N LEU A 313 44.47 -7.08 31.85
CA LEU A 313 43.68 -7.72 30.79
C LEU A 313 42.40 -8.39 31.31
N GLN A 314 42.41 -8.89 32.55
CA GLN A 314 41.27 -9.61 33.12
C GLN A 314 40.09 -8.68 33.50
N LYS A 315 40.38 -7.41 33.88
CA LYS A 315 39.35 -6.39 34.14
C LYS A 315 38.64 -5.92 32.86
N GLY A 316 39.36 -5.85 31.73
CA GLY A 316 38.78 -5.50 30.43
C GLY A 316 37.81 -6.57 29.91
N PHE A 317 38.14 -7.85 30.06
CA PHE A 317 37.28 -8.96 29.62
C PHE A 317 35.99 -9.09 30.43
N ARG A 318 36.01 -8.87 31.76
CA ARG A 318 34.78 -8.85 32.57
C ARG A 318 33.86 -7.69 32.21
N ALA A 319 34.39 -6.50 31.93
CA ALA A 319 33.59 -5.36 31.49
C ALA A 319 32.90 -5.59 30.13
N VAL A 320 33.55 -6.30 29.21
CA VAL A 320 32.98 -6.68 27.92
C VAL A 320 31.89 -7.75 28.08
N ILE A 321 32.09 -8.74 28.95
CA ILE A 321 31.08 -9.77 29.24
C ILE A 321 29.84 -9.16 29.94
N ASP A 322 30.03 -8.23 30.88
CA ASP A 322 28.91 -7.53 31.53
C ASP A 322 28.21 -6.54 30.58
N GLY A 323 28.90 -6.02 29.57
CA GLY A 323 28.31 -5.26 28.46
C GLY A 323 27.43 -6.14 27.57
N ILE A 324 27.85 -7.37 27.30
CA ILE A 324 27.08 -8.36 26.51
C ILE A 324 25.86 -8.86 27.30
N LYS A 325 25.98 -9.07 28.62
CA LYS A 325 24.83 -9.41 29.49
C LYS A 325 23.82 -8.26 29.61
N ARG A 326 24.27 -7.00 29.67
CA ARG A 326 23.37 -5.82 29.61
C ARG A 326 22.70 -5.63 28.25
N LEU A 327 23.30 -6.11 27.16
CA LEU A 327 22.66 -6.12 25.84
C LEU A 327 21.53 -7.16 25.73
N ARG A 328 21.65 -8.32 26.41
CA ARG A 328 20.61 -9.36 26.42
C ARG A 328 19.34 -8.96 27.20
N LEU A 329 19.44 -8.00 28.13
CA LEU A 329 18.29 -7.51 28.91
C LEU A 329 17.67 -6.21 28.37
N ARG A 330 18.17 -5.69 27.23
CA ARG A 330 17.61 -4.50 26.55
C ARG A 330 17.53 -4.70 25.04
N ILE A 331 16.99 -5.83 24.59
CA ILE A 331 16.40 -5.90 23.25
C ILE A 331 14.95 -5.41 23.35
N ARG A 332 14.80 -4.13 23.71
CA ARG A 332 13.62 -3.35 23.32
C ARG A 332 14.02 -2.76 21.99
N VAL A 333 13.44 -3.27 20.90
CA VAL A 333 13.76 -2.86 19.53
C VAL A 333 13.43 -1.38 19.34
N LYS A 334 14.37 -0.48 19.65
CA LYS A 334 14.27 0.97 19.40
C LYS A 334 14.19 1.32 17.91
N ALA A 335 14.28 0.34 17.00
CA ALA A 335 14.13 0.57 15.57
C ALA A 335 12.67 0.90 15.18
N LEU A 336 11.68 0.61 16.03
CA LEU A 336 10.28 1.00 15.80
C LEU A 336 9.97 2.46 16.16
N ASP A 337 10.76 3.11 17.01
CA ASP A 337 10.61 4.56 17.26
C ASP A 337 10.97 5.42 16.03
N ARG A 338 11.75 4.87 15.08
CA ARG A 338 11.97 5.52 13.77
C ARG A 338 10.88 5.21 12.76
N PHE A 339 10.12 4.12 12.92
CA PHE A 339 8.90 3.89 12.16
C PHE A 339 7.88 5.02 12.43
N ARG A 340 7.81 5.54 13.66
CA ARG A 340 7.01 6.75 13.97
C ARG A 340 7.44 8.00 13.19
N ARG A 341 8.72 8.13 12.79
CA ARG A 341 9.20 9.28 11.99
C ARG A 341 8.92 9.14 10.50
N CYS A 342 8.85 7.92 9.97
CA CYS A 342 8.44 7.68 8.59
C CYS A 342 6.93 7.88 8.36
N PHE A 343 6.13 7.95 9.43
CA PHE A 343 4.70 8.24 9.41
C PHE A 343 4.34 9.69 9.80
N VAL A 344 5.31 10.62 9.83
CA VAL A 344 5.00 12.04 9.99
C VAL A 344 4.30 12.55 8.73
N VAL A 345 2.98 12.64 8.80
CA VAL A 345 2.15 13.45 7.90
C VAL A 345 2.73 14.87 7.89
N PRO A 346 2.94 15.51 6.72
CA PRO A 346 3.33 16.92 6.69
C PRO A 346 2.29 17.74 7.46
N LYS A 347 2.71 18.50 8.47
CA LYS A 347 1.86 19.52 9.07
C LYS A 347 1.41 20.45 7.96
N LEU A 348 0.13 20.40 7.61
CA LEU A 348 -0.53 21.42 6.79
C LEU A 348 -0.30 22.76 7.49
N ALA A 349 0.41 23.66 6.83
CA ALA A 349 0.59 25.03 7.27
C ALA A 349 -0.80 25.68 7.40
N THR A 350 -1.25 25.90 8.64
CA THR A 350 -2.39 26.76 8.92
C THR A 350 -1.96 28.18 8.57
N LYS A 351 -2.46 28.72 7.45
CA LYS A 351 -2.44 30.17 7.19
C LYS A 351 -3.08 30.85 8.39
N LYS A 352 -2.30 31.67 9.10
CA LYS A 352 -2.83 32.62 10.08
C LYS A 352 -3.75 33.58 9.31
N HIS A 353 -5.03 33.56 9.62
CA HIS A 353 -5.90 34.68 9.30
C HIS A 353 -5.52 35.81 10.26
N ASN A 354 -4.95 36.88 9.71
CA ASN A 354 -4.86 38.15 10.42
C ASN A 354 -6.28 38.69 10.56
N TYR A 355 -6.78 38.76 11.79
CA TYR A 355 -7.92 39.61 12.10
C TYR A 355 -7.44 41.05 12.01
N LEU A 356 -8.09 41.83 11.14
CA LEU A 356 -8.01 43.28 11.16
C LEU A 356 -8.41 43.78 12.56
N ARG A 357 -7.48 44.48 13.21
CA ARG A 357 -7.81 45.45 14.27
C ARG A 357 -8.49 46.63 13.58
N LEU A 358 -9.77 46.82 13.85
CA LEU A 358 -10.41 48.13 13.76
C LEU A 358 -9.88 48.96 14.94
N GLY A 359 -9.31 50.12 14.63
CA GLY A 359 -8.88 51.09 15.63
C GLY A 359 -10.07 51.78 16.28
N ALA A 360 -9.89 52.13 17.55
CA ALA A 360 -9.80 53.54 17.94
C ALA A 360 -8.33 53.80 18.33
#